data_AF-A0A359IH37-F1
#
_entry.id   AF-A0A359IH37-F1
#
_cell.length_a   1.000
_cell.length_b   1.000
_cell.length_c   1.000
_cell.angle_alpha   90.00
_cell.angle_beta   90.00
_cell.angle_gamma   90.00
#
_symmetry.space_group_name_H-M   'P 1'
#
loop_
_entity.id
_entity.type
_entity.pdbx_description
1 polymer ?
#
loop_
_entity_poly.entity_id
_entity_poly.type
_entity_poly.pdbx_seq_one_letter_code
_entity_poly.pdbx_strand_id
1 'polypeptide(L)'
;MNQNNHYMPYNEEEEEINIKEIFQTLIKGKWIIALSFILVTAVTIWYTFNQTPIYEASTQILVGAAGNQTAAIFDIMTPLGNSQMEINNQVEILKSRSLAENTIKNLMENYSPDSLYILGKGQEEKMESTLNRVKNWILFLGNRGAEDEELISSREDTIRSLAYTLQEAITITPERNTQTIRISIKSP
;
A
#
# COMPACT_ATOMS: atom_id res chain seq x y z
N MET A 1 72.59 8.23 -56.28
CA MET A 1 71.27 7.64 -56.02
C MET A 1 70.92 7.95 -54.57
N ASN A 2 69.98 8.86 -54.32
CA ASN A 2 69.54 9.17 -52.96
C ASN A 2 68.03 8.87 -52.90
N GLN A 3 67.65 7.84 -52.14
CA GLN A 3 66.25 7.46 -51.94
C GLN A 3 65.71 8.26 -50.76
N ASN A 4 64.88 9.27 -51.05
CA ASN A 4 64.13 9.98 -50.01
C ASN A 4 62.90 9.14 -49.64
N ASN A 5 62.94 8.52 -48.45
CA ASN A 5 61.78 7.89 -47.83
C ASN A 5 60.72 8.96 -47.52
N HIS A 6 59.53 8.80 -48.10
CA HIS A 6 58.38 9.65 -47.88
C HIS A 6 57.66 9.21 -46.60
N TYR A 7 57.76 10.00 -45.54
CA TYR A 7 56.92 9.86 -44.36
C TYR A 7 55.58 10.53 -44.67
N MET A 8 54.51 9.74 -44.76
CA MET A 8 53.13 10.27 -44.80
C MET A 8 52.77 10.68 -43.37
N PRO A 9 52.54 11.97 -43.09
CA PRO A 9 52.06 12.38 -41.77
C PRO A 9 50.64 11.83 -41.57
N TYR A 10 50.45 11.10 -40.47
CA TYR A 10 49.12 10.72 -39.99
C TYR A 10 48.46 11.99 -39.45
N ASN A 11 47.45 12.48 -40.17
CA ASN A 11 46.69 13.66 -39.76
C ASN A 11 45.68 13.18 -38.71
N GLU A 12 46.02 13.33 -37.43
CA GLU A 12 45.02 13.32 -36.35
C GLU A 12 44.25 14.63 -36.48
N GLU A 13 43.24 14.64 -37.35
CA GLU A 13 42.21 15.67 -37.31
C GLU A 13 41.47 15.46 -35.99
N GLU A 14 41.88 16.20 -34.96
CA GLU A 14 41.12 16.35 -33.72
C GLU A 14 39.69 16.73 -34.13
N GLU A 15 38.76 15.82 -33.89
CA GLU A 15 37.35 15.98 -34.21
C GLU A 15 36.79 17.07 -33.28
N GLU A 16 37.03 18.34 -33.62
CA GLU A 16 36.55 19.50 -32.87
C GLU A 16 35.03 19.49 -32.91
N ILE A 17 34.41 19.05 -31.80
CA ILE A 17 32.95 19.00 -31.66
C ILE A 17 32.39 20.43 -31.75
N ASN A 18 31.86 20.78 -32.92
CA ASN A 18 31.29 22.08 -33.18
C ASN A 18 29.86 22.16 -32.62
N ILE A 19 29.70 22.78 -31.44
CA ILE A 19 28.41 22.89 -30.73
C ILE A 19 27.31 23.51 -31.62
N LYS A 20 27.69 24.37 -32.57
CA LYS A 20 26.77 25.00 -33.53
C LYS A 20 26.15 23.99 -34.50
N GLU A 21 26.90 22.99 -34.94
CA GLU A 21 26.41 21.94 -35.85
C GLU A 21 25.40 21.02 -35.16
N ILE A 22 25.63 20.72 -33.88
CA ILE A 22 24.67 19.99 -33.03
C ILE A 22 23.35 20.77 -32.91
N PHE A 23 23.43 22.08 -32.67
CA PHE A 23 22.23 22.93 -32.54
C PHE A 23 21.44 23.05 -33.85
N GLN A 24 22.12 23.13 -35.00
CA GLN A 24 21.46 23.13 -36.31
C GLN A 24 20.78 21.80 -36.62
N THR A 25 21.41 20.69 -36.23
CA THR A 25 20.84 19.34 -36.40
C THR A 25 19.56 19.17 -35.57
N LEU A 26 19.54 19.69 -34.33
CA LEU A 26 18.35 19.72 -33.48
C LEU A 26 17.19 20.53 -34.10
N ILE A 27 17.46 21.71 -34.68
CA ILE A 27 16.42 22.56 -35.30
C ILE A 27 15.83 21.92 -36.56
N LYS A 28 16.64 21.19 -37.34
CA LYS A 28 16.18 20.42 -38.51
C LYS A 28 15.27 19.26 -38.08
N GLY A 29 15.61 18.59 -36.97
CA GLY A 29 14.82 17.51 -36.37
C GLY A 29 13.63 17.93 -35.49
N LYS A 30 13.30 19.23 -35.41
CA LYS A 30 12.29 19.77 -34.47
C LYS A 30 10.96 19.00 -34.46
N TRP A 31 10.52 18.50 -35.61
CA TRP A 31 9.24 17.79 -35.76
C TRP A 31 9.30 16.37 -35.18
N ILE A 32 10.42 15.67 -35.37
CA ILE A 32 10.63 14.34 -34.79
C ILE A 32 10.76 14.44 -33.27
N ILE A 33 11.49 15.46 -32.78
CA ILE A 33 11.65 15.75 -31.35
C ILE A 33 10.30 16.15 -30.73
N ALA A 34 9.54 17.02 -31.39
CA ALA A 34 8.22 17.41 -30.92
C ALA A 34 7.25 16.22 -30.89
N LEU A 35 7.26 15.39 -31.93
CA LEU A 35 6.39 14.22 -32.02
C LEU A 35 6.72 13.18 -30.93
N SER A 36 8.01 12.88 -30.72
CA SER A 36 8.42 11.95 -29.66
C SER A 36 8.09 12.50 -28.28
N PHE A 37 8.30 13.80 -28.05
CA PHE A 37 7.93 14.47 -26.80
C PHE A 37 6.43 14.39 -26.54
N ILE A 38 5.61 14.69 -27.54
CA ILE A 38 4.14 14.62 -27.43
C ILE A 38 3.68 13.19 -27.18
N LEU A 39 4.26 12.20 -27.88
CA LEU A 39 3.92 10.80 -27.71
C LEU A 39 4.24 10.31 -26.30
N VAL A 40 5.45 10.57 -25.79
CA VAL A 40 5.84 10.21 -24.43
C VAL A 40 4.93 10.89 -23.41
N THR A 41 4.68 12.20 -23.57
CA THR A 41 3.80 12.96 -22.67
C THR A 41 2.38 12.41 -22.67
N ALA A 42 1.82 12.07 -23.84
CA ALA A 42 0.49 11.48 -23.95
C ALA A 42 0.40 10.10 -23.27
N VAL A 43 1.41 9.24 -23.45
CA VAL A 43 1.50 7.95 -22.77
C VAL A 43 1.61 8.13 -21.27
N THR A 44 2.44 9.06 -20.80
CA THR A 44 2.57 9.38 -19.37
C THR A 44 1.27 9.89 -18.78
N ILE A 45 0.59 10.82 -19.44
CA ILE A 45 -0.72 11.33 -19.01
C ILE A 45 -1.71 10.17 -18.91
N TRP A 46 -1.86 9.39 -19.98
CA TRP A 46 -2.78 8.25 -19.97
C TRP A 46 -2.47 7.26 -18.85
N TYR A 47 -1.19 6.98 -18.59
CA TYR A 47 -0.77 6.12 -17.48
C TYR A 47 -1.08 6.73 -16.11
N THR A 48 -0.73 8.00 -15.89
CA THR A 48 -0.96 8.71 -14.62
C THR A 48 -2.44 8.82 -14.27
N PHE A 49 -3.31 9.09 -15.25
CA PHE A 49 -4.75 9.17 -15.00
C PHE A 49 -5.41 7.81 -14.73
N ASN A 50 -4.83 6.70 -15.19
CA ASN A 50 -5.32 5.34 -14.90
C ASN A 50 -4.75 4.75 -13.60
N GLN A 51 -3.82 5.44 -12.93
CA GLN A 51 -3.24 4.94 -11.69
C GLN A 51 -4.25 5.10 -10.53
N THR A 52 -4.53 4.00 -9.81
CA THR A 52 -5.43 4.03 -8.65
C THR A 52 -4.81 4.89 -7.53
N PRO A 53 -5.51 5.94 -7.06
CA PRO A 53 -5.01 6.75 -5.95
C PRO A 53 -4.98 5.94 -4.67
N ILE A 54 -3.93 6.07 -3.85
CA ILE A 54 -3.84 5.41 -2.54
C ILE A 54 -4.17 6.44 -1.47
N TYR A 55 -5.27 6.23 -0.75
CA TYR A 55 -5.70 7.03 0.38
C TYR A 55 -5.15 6.48 1.70
N GLU A 56 -4.62 7.36 2.55
CA GLU A 56 -4.12 7.00 3.88
C GLU A 56 -4.92 7.73 4.95
N ALA A 57 -5.41 6.98 5.94
CA ALA A 57 -6.00 7.51 7.17
C ALA A 57 -5.06 7.21 8.34
N SER A 58 -4.85 8.18 9.24
CA SER A 58 -3.98 8.01 10.41
C SER A 58 -4.62 8.52 11.69
N THR A 59 -4.28 7.88 12.81
CA THR A 59 -4.72 8.24 14.16
C THR A 59 -3.59 8.02 15.16
N GLN A 60 -3.66 8.69 16.31
CA GLN A 60 -2.65 8.63 17.37
C GLN A 60 -3.32 8.36 18.71
N ILE A 61 -2.80 7.38 19.44
CA ILE A 61 -3.35 6.93 20.73
C ILE A 61 -2.28 7.13 21.81
N LEU A 62 -2.67 7.67 22.96
CA LEU A 62 -1.83 7.81 24.15
C LEU A 62 -1.93 6.57 25.04
N VAL A 63 -0.81 5.93 25.32
CA VAL A 63 -0.69 4.78 26.24
C VAL A 63 -0.62 5.31 27.68
N GLY A 64 -1.40 4.74 28.60
CA GLY A 64 -1.34 5.10 30.04
C GLY A 64 -2.34 6.17 30.51
N ALA A 65 -3.21 6.71 29.64
CA ALA A 65 -4.15 7.78 30.03
C ALA A 65 -5.39 7.31 30.83
N ALA A 66 -5.63 6.00 30.95
CA ALA A 66 -6.82 5.45 31.60
C ALA A 66 -6.53 4.92 33.01
N GLY A 67 -6.72 5.78 34.01
CA GLY A 67 -7.24 5.38 35.33
C GLY A 67 -6.32 4.65 36.30
N ASN A 68 -5.44 5.40 37.00
CA ASN A 68 -5.37 5.39 38.47
C ASN A 68 -4.31 6.39 38.93
N GLN A 69 -4.70 7.38 39.74
CA GLN A 69 -3.76 8.37 40.32
C GLN A 69 -2.64 7.69 41.13
N THR A 70 -2.88 6.47 41.62
CA THR A 70 -1.90 5.64 42.34
C THR A 70 -0.82 5.04 41.43
N ALA A 71 -1.14 4.74 40.15
CA ALA A 71 -0.17 4.20 39.19
C ALA A 71 0.77 5.29 38.66
N ALA A 72 0.27 6.53 38.54
CA ALA A 72 1.06 7.69 38.12
C ALA A 72 2.19 8.03 39.09
N ILE A 73 2.06 7.75 40.40
CA ILE A 73 3.12 7.98 41.40
C ILE A 73 4.26 6.96 41.26
N PHE A 74 3.95 5.71 40.91
CA PHE A 74 4.95 4.68 40.64
C PHE A 74 5.73 4.95 39.34
N ASP A 75 5.06 5.50 38.33
CA ASP A 75 5.67 5.81 37.03
C ASP A 75 6.76 6.91 37.11
N ILE A 76 6.58 7.88 38.03
CA ILE A 76 7.60 8.93 38.31
C ILE A 76 8.88 8.35 38.93
N MET A 77 8.79 7.19 39.60
CA MET A 77 9.93 6.53 40.25
C MET A 77 10.64 5.51 39.35
N THR A 78 10.06 5.13 38.21
CA THR A 78 10.66 4.15 37.30
C THR A 78 11.47 4.80 36.18
N PRO A 79 12.71 4.33 35.90
CA PRO A 79 13.51 4.87 34.80
C PRO A 79 12.80 4.74 33.46
N LEU A 80 13.04 5.72 32.58
CA LEU A 80 12.55 5.87 31.19
C LEU A 80 12.67 4.61 30.28
N GLY A 81 13.32 3.54 30.73
CA GLY A 81 13.40 2.26 30.02
C GLY A 81 12.12 1.40 30.11
N ASN A 82 11.31 1.55 31.17
CA ASN A 82 10.08 0.76 31.32
C ASN A 82 8.98 1.20 30.35
N SER A 83 8.86 2.51 30.09
CA SER A 83 7.82 3.05 29.21
C SER A 83 7.98 2.61 27.76
N GLN A 84 9.22 2.51 27.24
CA GLN A 84 9.45 2.02 25.88
C GLN A 84 9.09 0.53 25.74
N MET A 85 9.39 -0.28 26.77
CA MET A 85 8.99 -1.69 26.78
C MET A 85 7.48 -1.84 26.84
N GLU A 86 6.79 -1.02 27.64
CA GLU A 86 5.33 -0.98 27.70
C GLU A 86 4.71 -0.61 26.35
N ILE A 87 5.18 0.47 25.71
CA ILE A 87 4.71 0.88 24.38
C ILE A 87 4.93 -0.23 23.36
N ASN A 88 6.10 -0.87 23.37
CA ASN A 88 6.40 -1.96 22.44
C ASN A 88 5.48 -3.17 22.66
N ASN A 89 5.18 -3.51 23.92
CA ASN A 89 4.20 -4.55 24.24
C ASN A 89 2.81 -4.20 23.72
N GLN A 90 2.37 -2.94 23.90
CA GLN A 90 1.08 -2.49 23.37
C GLN A 90 1.04 -2.51 21.84
N VAL A 91 2.14 -2.14 21.17
CA VAL A 91 2.25 -2.26 19.71
C VAL A 91 2.10 -3.71 19.27
N GLU A 92 2.70 -4.67 19.98
CA GLU A 92 2.58 -6.09 19.66
C GLU A 92 1.14 -6.61 19.88
N ILE A 93 0.49 -6.16 20.95
CA ILE A 93 -0.93 -6.46 21.19
C ILE A 93 -1.80 -5.92 20.06
N LEU A 94 -1.54 -4.69 19.59
CA LEU A 94 -2.28 -4.08 18.49
C LEU A 94 -2.07 -4.81 17.16
N LYS A 95 -0.92 -5.45 16.96
CA LYS A 95 -0.61 -6.29 15.79
C LYS A 95 -1.18 -7.71 15.90
N SER A 96 -1.72 -8.09 17.05
CA SER A 96 -2.18 -9.45 17.27
C SER A 96 -3.34 -9.83 16.34
N ARG A 97 -3.30 -11.07 15.85
CA ARG A 97 -4.34 -11.61 14.97
C ARG A 97 -5.72 -11.63 15.63
N SER A 98 -5.80 -11.95 16.91
CA SER A 98 -7.07 -11.99 17.65
C SER A 98 -7.74 -10.62 17.70
N LEU A 99 -6.98 -9.53 17.86
CA LEU A 99 -7.52 -8.18 17.82
C LEU A 99 -8.01 -7.81 16.42
N ALA A 100 -7.26 -8.17 15.37
CA ALA A 100 -7.67 -7.96 13.99
C ALA A 100 -8.99 -8.71 13.67
N GLU A 101 -9.09 -9.98 14.04
CA GLU A 101 -10.32 -10.78 13.86
C GLU A 101 -11.52 -10.18 14.59
N ASN A 102 -11.34 -9.76 15.84
CA ASN A 102 -12.40 -9.11 16.62
C ASN A 102 -12.83 -7.78 16.01
N THR A 103 -11.86 -7.01 15.48
CA THR A 103 -12.15 -5.75 14.78
C THR A 103 -12.97 -6.02 13.52
N ILE A 104 -12.60 -7.02 12.72
CA ILE A 104 -13.36 -7.40 11.52
C ILE A 104 -14.77 -7.88 11.88
N LYS A 105 -14.93 -8.71 12.91
CA LYS A 105 -16.25 -9.12 13.40
C LYS A 105 -17.12 -7.93 13.77
N ASN A 106 -16.56 -6.98 14.52
CA ASN A 106 -17.26 -5.75 14.90
C ASN A 106 -17.62 -4.89 13.68
N LEU A 107 -16.71 -4.76 12.71
CA LEU A 107 -16.97 -4.01 11.48
C LEU A 107 -18.09 -4.65 10.65
N MET A 108 -18.12 -5.97 10.53
CA MET A 108 -19.18 -6.69 9.82
C MET A 108 -20.55 -6.59 10.50
N GLU A 109 -20.57 -6.44 11.83
CA GLU A 109 -21.81 -6.27 12.59
C GLU A 109 -22.37 -4.84 12.50
N ASN A 110 -21.49 -3.83 12.52
CA ASN A 110 -21.88 -2.43 12.59
C ASN A 110 -21.94 -1.71 11.23
N TYR A 111 -21.28 -2.25 10.20
CA TYR A 111 -21.19 -1.63 8.88
C TYR A 111 -21.66 -2.59 7.78
N SER A 112 -22.28 -2.02 6.74
CA SER A 112 -22.67 -2.80 5.57
C SER A 112 -21.44 -3.26 4.77
N PRO A 113 -21.46 -4.48 4.18
CA PRO A 113 -20.35 -5.00 3.38
C PRO A 113 -19.89 -4.04 2.25
N ASP A 114 -20.82 -3.29 1.67
CA ASP A 114 -20.55 -2.38 0.55
C ASP A 114 -19.99 -1.00 0.97
N SER A 115 -19.81 -0.76 2.27
CA SER A 115 -19.36 0.54 2.78
C SER A 115 -17.84 0.67 2.85
N LEU A 116 -17.13 -0.45 3.01
CA LEU A 116 -15.69 -0.50 3.28
C LEU A 116 -14.96 -1.30 2.21
N TYR A 117 -13.84 -0.76 1.69
CA TYR A 117 -13.01 -1.44 0.70
C TYR A 117 -12.49 -2.80 1.21
N ILE A 118 -12.09 -2.83 2.48
CA ILE A 118 -11.67 -4.06 3.15
C ILE A 118 -12.79 -5.12 3.19
N LEU A 119 -14.07 -4.74 3.27
CA LEU A 119 -15.20 -5.68 3.28
C LEU A 119 -15.66 -6.10 1.88
N GLY A 120 -15.02 -5.63 0.81
CA GLY A 120 -15.30 -6.03 -0.58
C GLY A 120 -15.82 -4.93 -1.49
N LYS A 121 -15.97 -3.68 -1.01
CA LYS A 121 -16.34 -2.55 -1.86
C LYS A 121 -15.24 -2.29 -2.90
N GLY A 122 -15.54 -2.46 -4.19
CA GLY A 122 -14.58 -2.25 -5.28
C GLY A 122 -14.20 -3.52 -6.06
N GLN A 123 -14.71 -4.70 -5.69
CA GLN A 123 -14.58 -5.94 -6.48
C GLN A 123 -15.71 -6.14 -7.51
N GLU A 124 -16.34 -5.07 -8.01
CA GLU A 124 -17.49 -5.16 -8.94
C GLU A 124 -17.12 -5.39 -10.42
N GLU A 125 -15.85 -5.44 -10.81
CA GLU A 125 -15.46 -5.70 -12.20
C GLU A 125 -14.73 -7.03 -12.42
N LYS A 126 -15.35 -8.17 -12.05
CA LYS A 126 -15.23 -9.45 -12.80
C LYS A 126 -16.53 -10.25 -12.70
N MET A 127 -17.37 -10.03 -13.71
CA MET A 127 -18.49 -10.85 -14.20
C MET A 127 -18.26 -12.37 -13.97
N GLU A 128 -19.22 -13.05 -13.33
CA GLU A 128 -19.63 -14.47 -13.50
C GLU A 128 -20.46 -15.03 -12.29
N SER A 129 -20.69 -14.28 -11.20
CA SER A 129 -21.23 -14.86 -9.95
C SER A 129 -22.53 -14.24 -9.42
N THR A 130 -23.51 -13.92 -10.26
CA THR A 130 -24.87 -13.55 -9.79
C THR A 130 -25.86 -14.72 -9.84
N LEU A 131 -25.68 -15.68 -10.76
CA LEU A 131 -26.57 -16.84 -10.88
C LEU A 131 -26.34 -17.90 -9.78
N ASN A 132 -25.10 -18.05 -9.29
CA ASN A 132 -24.78 -18.99 -8.21
C ASN A 132 -25.23 -18.49 -6.82
N ARG A 133 -25.34 -17.17 -6.62
CA ARG A 133 -25.82 -16.59 -5.35
C ARG A 133 -27.31 -16.86 -5.11
N VAL A 134 -28.11 -16.85 -6.18
CA VAL A 134 -29.55 -17.15 -6.11
C VAL A 134 -29.79 -18.66 -6.00
N LYS A 135 -28.97 -19.48 -6.68
CA LYS A 135 -29.07 -20.95 -6.61
C LYS A 135 -28.72 -21.48 -5.22
N ASN A 136 -27.73 -20.92 -4.55
CA ASN A 136 -27.37 -21.28 -3.17
C ASN A 136 -28.41 -20.81 -2.14
N TRP A 137 -29.07 -19.66 -2.35
CA TRP A 137 -30.22 -19.26 -1.53
C TRP A 137 -31.38 -20.27 -1.66
N ILE A 138 -31.74 -20.70 -2.88
CA ILE A 138 -32.84 -21.67 -3.07
C ILE A 138 -32.52 -23.04 -2.44
N LEU A 139 -31.24 -23.45 -2.44
CA LEU A 139 -30.78 -24.68 -1.78
C LEU A 139 -30.86 -24.58 -0.24
N PHE A 140 -30.53 -23.41 0.32
CA PHE A 140 -30.55 -23.08 1.75
C PHE A 140 -31.95 -23.15 2.41
N LEU A 141 -33.04 -23.18 1.62
CA LEU A 141 -34.40 -23.31 2.16
C LEU A 141 -34.82 -24.78 2.39
N GLY A 142 -34.06 -25.76 1.90
CA GLY A 142 -34.50 -27.16 1.80
C GLY A 142 -33.93 -28.16 2.81
N ASN A 143 -32.82 -27.89 3.50
CA ASN A 143 -32.07 -28.95 4.20
C ASN A 143 -31.48 -28.51 5.57
N ARG A 144 -32.36 -28.45 6.56
CA ARG A 144 -32.21 -27.67 7.80
C ARG A 144 -31.49 -28.37 8.97
N GLY A 145 -30.56 -29.30 8.71
CA GLY A 145 -29.98 -30.13 9.79
C GLY A 145 -28.52 -30.59 9.67
N ALA A 146 -27.86 -30.43 8.52
CA ALA A 146 -26.45 -30.81 8.34
C ALA A 146 -25.55 -29.64 7.91
N GLU A 147 -26.11 -28.44 7.74
CA GLU A 147 -25.45 -27.27 7.12
C GLU A 147 -24.89 -26.27 8.15
N ASP A 148 -25.29 -26.36 9.43
CA ASP A 148 -24.90 -25.36 10.43
C ASP A 148 -23.39 -25.40 10.74
N GLU A 149 -22.76 -26.58 10.70
CA GLU A 149 -21.33 -26.74 11.02
C GLU A 149 -20.42 -26.27 9.87
N GLU A 150 -20.84 -26.49 8.61
CA GLU A 150 -20.11 -26.08 7.41
C GLU A 150 -20.21 -24.57 7.16
N LEU A 151 -21.36 -23.96 7.46
CA LEU A 151 -21.57 -22.52 7.38
C LEU A 151 -20.78 -21.75 8.45
N ILE A 152 -20.69 -22.27 9.67
CA ILE A 152 -19.91 -21.65 10.75
C ILE A 152 -18.41 -21.64 10.39
N SER A 153 -17.87 -22.75 9.89
CA SER A 153 -16.46 -22.83 9.46
C SER A 153 -16.16 -21.84 8.33
N SER A 154 -17.02 -21.77 7.31
CA SER A 154 -16.83 -20.87 6.16
C SER A 154 -16.81 -19.39 6.55
N ARG A 155 -17.67 -18.99 7.50
CA ARG A 155 -17.70 -17.62 8.03
C ARG A 155 -16.44 -17.30 8.83
N GLU A 156 -15.95 -18.23 9.65
CA GLU A 156 -14.71 -18.04 10.37
C GLU A 156 -13.52 -17.89 9.43
N ASP A 157 -13.43 -18.70 8.38
CA ASP A 157 -12.33 -18.62 7.41
C ASP A 157 -12.36 -17.31 6.61
N THR A 158 -13.54 -16.77 6.32
CA THR A 158 -13.69 -15.44 5.71
C THR A 158 -13.22 -14.32 6.64
N ILE A 159 -13.54 -14.41 7.94
CA ILE A 159 -13.09 -13.44 8.93
C ILE A 159 -11.57 -13.49 9.06
N ARG A 160 -10.97 -14.70 9.02
CA ARG A 160 -9.52 -14.89 9.09
C ARG A 160 -8.81 -14.25 7.91
N SER A 161 -9.25 -14.51 6.68
CA SER A 161 -8.63 -13.93 5.48
C SER A 161 -8.73 -12.41 5.49
N LEU A 162 -9.88 -11.86 5.88
CA LEU A 162 -10.06 -10.42 6.00
C LEU A 162 -9.20 -9.81 7.13
N ALA A 163 -9.03 -10.52 8.25
CA ALA A 163 -8.13 -10.10 9.32
C ALA A 163 -6.66 -10.09 8.88
N TYR A 164 -6.25 -11.00 7.97
CA TYR A 164 -4.92 -10.97 7.36
C TYR A 164 -4.74 -9.75 6.46
N THR A 165 -5.71 -9.47 5.58
CA THR A 165 -5.69 -8.27 4.74
C THR A 165 -5.64 -6.99 5.57
N LEU A 166 -6.38 -6.94 6.68
CA LEU A 166 -6.34 -5.81 7.60
C LEU A 166 -4.96 -5.63 8.23
N GLN A 167 -4.32 -6.70 8.70
CA GLN A 167 -2.97 -6.65 9.28
C GLN A 167 -1.92 -6.17 8.28
N GLU A 168 -2.06 -6.55 7.01
CA GLU A 168 -1.16 -6.11 5.95
C GLU A 168 -1.37 -4.63 5.58
N ALA A 169 -2.62 -4.16 5.59
CA ALA A 169 -2.96 -2.78 5.26
C ALA A 169 -2.71 -1.78 6.41
N ILE A 170 -2.66 -2.25 7.66
CA ILE A 170 -2.44 -1.44 8.85
C ILE A 170 -0.94 -1.34 9.17
N THR A 171 -0.48 -0.11 9.38
CA THR A 171 0.86 0.20 9.90
C THR A 171 0.72 0.74 11.32
N ILE A 172 1.34 0.06 12.28
CA ILE A 172 1.37 0.48 13.70
C ILE A 172 2.83 0.79 14.07
N THR A 173 3.10 2.03 14.45
CA THR A 173 4.45 2.48 14.83
C THR A 173 4.43 3.29 16.12
N PRO A 174 5.35 2.99 17.07
CA PRO A 174 5.55 3.83 18.23
C PRO A 174 6.26 5.13 17.84
N GLU A 175 5.84 6.25 18.44
CA GLU A 175 6.46 7.56 18.22
C GLU A 175 7.59 7.80 19.22
N ARG A 176 8.79 8.08 18.72
CA ARG A 176 10.00 8.20 19.56
C ARG A 176 9.86 9.30 20.60
N ASN A 177 10.33 9.03 21.82
CA ASN A 177 10.29 9.96 22.95
C ASN A 177 8.87 10.41 23.35
N THR A 178 7.85 9.62 23.01
CA THR A 178 6.46 9.87 23.42
C THR A 178 5.83 8.57 23.93
N GLN A 179 4.73 8.68 24.68
CA GLN A 179 3.89 7.53 25.04
C GLN A 179 2.78 7.28 24.02
N THR A 180 3.01 7.63 22.75
CA THR A 180 1.97 7.56 21.73
C THR A 180 2.26 6.52 20.66
N ILE A 181 1.19 5.88 20.18
CA ILE A 181 1.21 4.92 19.10
C ILE A 181 0.46 5.52 17.92
N ARG A 182 1.10 5.58 16.76
CA ARG A 182 0.47 5.95 15.50
C ARG A 182 -0.06 4.70 14.80
N ILE A 183 -1.29 4.78 14.32
CA ILE A 183 -1.93 3.76 13.51
C ILE A 183 -2.32 4.41 12.19
N SER A 184 -1.81 3.87 11.09
CA SER A 184 -2.17 4.28 9.73
C SER A 184 -2.78 3.10 8.97
N ILE A 185 -3.76 3.37 8.11
CA ILE A 185 -4.34 2.39 7.18
C ILE A 185 -4.30 2.96 5.77
N LYS A 186 -3.89 2.14 4.81
CA LYS A 186 -3.88 2.48 3.39
C LYS A 186 -4.99 1.73 2.67
N SER A 187 -5.75 2.45 1.86
CA SER A 187 -6.77 1.92 0.96
C SER A 187 -6.57 2.52 -0.44
N PRO A 188 -6.69 1.72 -1.50
CA PRO A 188 -6.88 2.27 -2.85
C PRO A 188 -8.24 2.97 -2.98
#